data_AF-A0A9W9BXZ0-F1
#
_entry.id   AF-A0A9W9BXZ0-F1
#
_cell.length_a   1.000
_cell.length_b   1.000
_cell.length_c   1.000
_cell.angle_alpha   90.00
_cell.angle_beta   90.00
_cell.angle_gamma   90.00
#
_symmetry.space_group_name_H-M   'P 1'
#
loop_
_entity.id
_entity.type
_entity.pdbx_description
1 polymer ?
#
loop_
_entity_poly.entity_id
_entity_poly.type
_entity_poly.pdbx_seq_one_letter_code
_entity_poly.pdbx_strand_id
1 'polypeptide(L)'
;MRRLRVAASPFTTNRLNAKNDTSSSIRKATNKMSTNNNSPDPRNTFGLAGYPSSGAYSHLPIRTTITGEAMVPHPNAAKIFLRNLPGHCYTLPNVPLNFTLVEIIVLLPNWFKNKNIALRFMSNYLTANVHFAIFEKHRECHFKDNYEREKAKKTITDEYRKAMRSHPQNRGWTKAKHTEPLGWDPKLIGMDGFVPDDARLPQYHRLPSLPLRDLMIGVKKLPESTDAGDLTRCVQFALTRPDNFMFPEDLPRILDHVGRTEVMTAHTDRAIVRAYTNHMRKGAAAKRPERDWDEAERVTREAREKTRAGIPQPQANPSKLQTQVRHMVANKVPQHSTPPPPAMMTPPSVPTDYQPQPAAVNFSDGELEAMLRSYVQEGDEMPTPPASLPPAYHPRRLLRECIEGHVAFDGSPLARAARFAQQPDQFGTAWYVENVPMLMQLLDSASHLEAGL
;
A
#
# COMPACT_ATOMS: atom_id res chain seq x y z
N MET A 1 -60.09 -26.08 2.17
CA MET A 1 -60.24 -26.75 0.86
C MET A 1 -59.98 -25.77 -0.28
N ARG A 2 -58.83 -25.89 -0.96
CA ARG A 2 -58.60 -25.50 -2.36
C ARG A 2 -57.16 -25.93 -2.71
N ARG A 3 -57.03 -27.00 -3.49
CA ARG A 3 -55.76 -27.53 -3.99
C ARG A 3 -55.31 -26.67 -5.17
N LEU A 4 -54.09 -26.13 -5.11
CA LEU A 4 -53.41 -25.52 -6.25
C LEU A 4 -52.51 -26.57 -6.91
N ARG A 5 -52.75 -26.79 -8.21
CA ARG A 5 -51.99 -27.68 -9.09
C ARG A 5 -50.69 -27.00 -9.51
N VAL A 6 -49.58 -27.74 -9.41
CA VAL A 6 -48.29 -27.41 -10.01
C VAL A 6 -48.35 -27.85 -11.48
N ALA A 7 -48.11 -26.92 -12.41
CA ALA A 7 -47.93 -27.20 -13.82
C ALA A 7 -46.43 -27.18 -14.15
N ALA A 8 -45.93 -28.31 -14.65
CA ALA A 8 -44.61 -28.45 -15.24
C ALA A 8 -44.65 -28.06 -16.72
N SER A 9 -43.62 -27.36 -17.20
CA SER A 9 -43.39 -27.12 -18.63
C SER A 9 -42.06 -27.75 -19.08
N PRO A 10 -41.96 -28.23 -20.35
CA PRO A 10 -40.86 -29.08 -20.80
C PRO A 10 -39.84 -28.37 -21.72
N PHE A 11 -38.64 -28.95 -21.76
CA PHE A 11 -37.65 -29.04 -22.86
C PHE A 11 -37.20 -27.78 -23.62
N THR A 12 -35.88 -27.53 -23.65
CA THR A 12 -35.10 -27.57 -24.91
C THR A 12 -33.61 -27.80 -24.66
N THR A 13 -33.06 -28.87 -25.23
CA THR A 13 -31.61 -29.18 -25.34
C THR A 13 -31.11 -28.74 -26.72
N ASN A 14 -29.92 -28.14 -26.79
CA ASN A 14 -29.15 -27.94 -28.04
C ASN A 14 -27.72 -28.43 -27.77
N ARG A 15 -27.31 -29.60 -28.27
CA ARG A 15 -26.91 -29.95 -29.66
C ARG A 15 -25.45 -29.57 -29.93
N LEU A 16 -24.60 -30.56 -29.65
CA LEU A 16 -23.22 -30.69 -30.11
C LEU A 16 -23.16 -30.68 -31.63
N ASN A 17 -22.24 -29.91 -32.20
CA ASN A 17 -21.82 -30.04 -33.59
C ASN A 17 -20.34 -30.38 -33.63
N ALA A 18 -20.06 -31.62 -34.05
CA ALA A 18 -18.78 -32.11 -34.51
C ALA A 18 -18.83 -32.21 -36.05
N LYS A 19 -17.70 -31.89 -36.70
CA LYS A 19 -17.24 -32.20 -38.08
C LYS A 19 -16.13 -31.20 -38.41
N ASN A 20 -15.06 -31.48 -39.14
CA ASN A 20 -14.35 -32.68 -39.59
C ASN A 20 -12.99 -32.17 -40.14
N ASP A 21 -12.00 -33.06 -40.20
CA ASP A 21 -10.72 -32.92 -40.91
C ASP A 21 -10.90 -32.40 -42.36
N THR A 22 -9.95 -31.71 -43.02
CA THR A 22 -8.67 -32.23 -43.53
C THR A 22 -7.91 -31.10 -44.24
N SER A 23 -6.57 -31.17 -44.28
CA SER A 23 -5.66 -30.84 -45.42
C SER A 23 -4.37 -30.13 -45.00
N SER A 24 -3.34 -30.96 -44.86
CA SER A 24 -1.96 -30.80 -45.34
C SER A 24 -1.58 -29.50 -46.07
N SER A 25 -0.53 -28.85 -45.57
CA SER A 25 0.40 -28.13 -46.46
C SER A 25 1.84 -28.23 -45.94
N ILE A 26 2.61 -28.93 -46.75
CA ILE A 26 4.06 -29.14 -46.69
C ILE A 26 4.76 -27.79 -46.87
N ARG A 27 5.62 -27.39 -45.92
CA ARG A 27 6.65 -26.37 -46.19
C ARG A 27 8.04 -26.87 -45.82
N LYS A 28 8.89 -26.72 -46.82
CA LYS A 28 10.26 -27.19 -47.02
C LYS A 28 11.20 -26.75 -45.89
N ALA A 29 12.01 -27.71 -45.46
CA ALA A 29 13.27 -27.47 -44.80
C ALA A 29 14.28 -26.90 -45.80
N THR A 30 14.95 -25.81 -45.42
CA THR A 30 16.21 -25.38 -46.01
C THR A 30 17.25 -25.29 -44.91
N ASN A 31 18.18 -26.25 -44.94
CA ASN A 31 19.48 -26.20 -44.28
C ASN A 31 20.20 -24.89 -44.64
N LYS A 32 20.62 -24.12 -43.63
CA LYS A 32 21.76 -23.22 -43.77
C LYS A 32 22.74 -23.45 -42.63
N MET A 33 23.98 -23.61 -43.06
CA MET A 33 25.14 -23.98 -42.28
C MET A 33 25.45 -22.99 -41.17
N SER A 34 25.93 -23.60 -40.09
CA SER A 34 26.68 -23.04 -38.97
C SER A 34 27.76 -22.06 -39.42
N THR A 35 27.77 -20.87 -38.82
CA THR A 35 29.02 -20.15 -38.51
C THR A 35 28.96 -19.74 -37.04
N ASN A 36 29.82 -20.38 -36.26
CA ASN A 36 30.14 -20.06 -34.87
C ASN A 36 30.61 -18.61 -34.77
N ASN A 37 29.93 -17.82 -33.94
CA ASN A 37 30.49 -16.62 -33.33
C ASN A 37 29.93 -16.50 -31.90
N ASN A 38 30.67 -17.07 -30.94
CA ASN A 38 30.46 -16.87 -29.52
C ASN A 38 30.83 -15.42 -29.17
N SER A 39 29.84 -14.56 -29.09
CA SER A 39 29.93 -13.27 -28.38
C SER A 39 28.93 -13.31 -27.21
N PRO A 40 29.38 -13.20 -25.95
CA PRO A 40 28.48 -13.28 -24.81
C PRO A 40 27.60 -12.02 -24.74
N ASP A 41 26.28 -12.23 -24.83
CA ASP A 41 25.24 -11.20 -24.68
C ASP A 41 25.22 -10.68 -23.21
N PRO A 42 25.53 -9.39 -22.96
CA PRO A 42 25.60 -8.84 -21.61
C PRO A 42 24.22 -8.51 -20.99
N ARG A 43 23.10 -8.96 -21.58
CA ARG A 43 21.75 -8.54 -21.13
C ARG A 43 20.91 -9.60 -20.42
N ASN A 44 21.45 -10.78 -20.10
CA ASN A 44 20.60 -11.87 -19.59
C ASN A 44 21.07 -12.59 -18.31
N THR A 45 21.84 -11.91 -17.45
CA THR A 45 22.28 -12.41 -16.14
C THR A 45 21.97 -11.42 -15.02
N PHE A 46 20.71 -11.01 -14.90
CA PHE A 46 20.16 -10.57 -13.62
C PHE A 46 19.19 -11.64 -13.15
N GLY A 47 19.73 -12.64 -12.45
CA GLY A 47 18.93 -13.55 -11.66
C GLY A 47 18.05 -12.74 -10.71
N LEU A 48 16.74 -12.99 -10.76
CA LEU A 48 15.79 -12.55 -9.76
C LEU A 48 16.15 -13.21 -8.43
N ALA A 49 17.14 -12.66 -7.72
CA ALA A 49 17.21 -12.79 -6.28
C ALA A 49 15.93 -12.14 -5.74
N GLY A 50 15.04 -12.96 -5.20
CA GLY A 50 13.82 -12.49 -4.56
C GLY A 50 14.17 -11.42 -3.55
N TYR A 51 13.74 -10.18 -3.81
CA TYR A 51 13.86 -9.10 -2.84
C TYR A 51 13.15 -9.54 -1.56
N PRO A 52 13.81 -9.54 -0.40
CA PRO A 52 13.14 -9.86 0.85
C PRO A 52 11.96 -8.91 1.01
N SER A 53 10.83 -9.47 1.44
CA SER A 53 9.62 -8.71 1.71
C SER A 53 9.95 -7.54 2.65
N SER A 54 9.20 -6.45 2.50
CA SER A 54 9.46 -5.14 3.10
C SER A 54 9.46 -5.10 4.64
N GLY A 55 9.24 -6.23 5.31
CA GLY A 55 9.37 -6.37 6.77
C GLY A 55 10.80 -6.53 7.28
N ALA A 56 11.77 -6.89 6.41
CA ALA A 56 13.16 -7.10 6.86
C ALA A 56 13.96 -5.81 7.13
N TYR A 57 13.39 -4.62 6.86
CA TYR A 57 14.10 -3.34 6.98
C TYR A 57 13.38 -2.28 7.83
N SER A 58 12.28 -2.61 8.52
CA SER A 58 11.48 -1.67 9.34
C SER A 58 12.12 -1.27 10.67
N HIS A 59 13.32 -1.77 10.97
CA HIS A 59 14.05 -1.53 12.22
C HIS A 59 15.39 -0.78 12.03
N LEU A 60 15.68 -0.30 10.80
CA LEU A 60 16.78 0.66 10.61
C LEU A 60 16.48 1.94 11.40
N PRO A 61 17.39 2.41 12.27
CA PRO A 61 17.28 3.75 12.81
C PRO A 61 17.46 4.72 11.65
N ILE A 62 16.37 5.36 11.21
CA ILE A 62 16.45 6.42 10.20
C ILE A 62 16.05 7.75 10.83
N ARG A 63 17.12 8.45 11.24
CA ARG A 63 17.32 9.87 11.57
C ARG A 63 16.94 10.38 12.96
N THR A 64 17.88 11.19 13.48
CA THR A 64 17.72 12.41 14.31
C THR A 64 16.30 12.63 14.77
N THR A 65 15.99 12.12 15.96
CA THR A 65 15.12 12.86 16.89
C THR A 65 15.59 14.33 16.91
N ILE A 66 14.71 15.26 17.25
CA ILE A 66 15.08 16.69 17.45
C ILE A 66 16.34 16.84 18.36
N THR A 67 16.71 15.80 19.11
CA THR A 67 17.89 15.71 19.98
C THR A 67 19.26 15.60 19.27
N GLY A 68 19.34 15.49 17.94
CA GLY A 68 20.57 15.80 17.19
C GLY A 68 21.61 14.69 16.97
N GLU A 69 21.28 13.41 17.12
CA GLU A 69 22.24 12.31 16.86
C GLU A 69 22.56 12.07 15.37
N ALA A 70 23.83 11.82 15.03
CA ALA A 70 24.31 11.75 13.65
C ALA A 70 23.83 10.51 12.86
N MET A 71 23.44 10.71 11.60
CA MET A 71 22.88 9.66 10.74
C MET A 71 23.97 8.86 10.01
N VAL A 72 23.91 7.52 10.04
CA VAL A 72 24.62 6.65 9.09
C VAL A 72 23.83 6.57 7.78
N PRO A 73 24.36 7.08 6.66
CA PRO A 73 23.63 7.07 5.39
C PRO A 73 23.58 5.67 4.78
N HIS A 74 22.34 5.18 4.64
CA HIS A 74 21.88 4.37 3.52
C HIS A 74 22.68 4.40 2.20
N PRO A 75 23.49 3.40 1.73
CA PRO A 75 24.11 3.48 0.40
C PRO A 75 23.13 3.60 -0.78
N ASN A 76 21.82 3.37 -0.56
CA ASN A 76 20.76 3.57 -1.54
C ASN A 76 19.72 4.60 -1.08
N ALA A 77 20.11 5.55 -0.21
CA ALA A 77 19.18 6.50 0.41
C ALA A 77 18.38 7.33 -0.60
N ALA A 78 19.02 7.75 -1.69
CA ALA A 78 18.40 8.57 -2.73
C ALA A 78 17.32 7.84 -3.57
N LYS A 79 17.16 6.52 -3.43
CA LYS A 79 16.32 5.72 -4.35
C LYS A 79 14.97 5.30 -3.76
N ILE A 80 14.76 5.45 -2.45
CA ILE A 80 13.61 4.89 -1.74
C ILE A 80 12.68 6.02 -1.28
N PHE A 81 11.49 6.09 -1.86
CA PHE A 81 10.41 6.99 -1.43
C PHE A 81 10.05 6.72 0.04
N LEU A 82 9.88 7.77 0.85
CA LEU A 82 9.59 7.73 2.31
C LEU A 82 10.70 7.18 3.22
N ARG A 83 11.92 7.03 2.73
CA ARG A 83 13.00 6.46 3.53
C ARG A 83 13.36 7.29 4.75
N ASN A 84 13.34 8.61 4.64
CA ASN A 84 13.73 9.53 5.73
C ASN A 84 12.66 9.65 6.82
N LEU A 85 11.59 8.87 6.74
CA LEU A 85 10.46 8.92 7.65
C LEU A 85 10.46 7.64 8.49
N PRO A 86 10.10 7.72 9.78
CA PRO A 86 10.03 6.55 10.63
C PRO A 86 9.25 5.42 9.93
N GLY A 87 9.92 4.29 9.75
CA GLY A 87 9.32 3.07 9.17
C GLY A 87 8.44 2.31 10.16
N HIS A 88 8.40 2.80 11.41
CA HIS A 88 7.86 2.13 12.55
C HIS A 88 6.33 2.03 12.48
N CYS A 89 5.85 0.80 12.60
CA CYS A 89 4.44 0.52 12.80
C CYS A 89 4.24 0.16 14.26
N TYR A 90 3.39 0.91 14.95
CA TYR A 90 3.13 0.78 16.37
C TYR A 90 1.80 0.09 16.61
N THR A 91 1.73 -0.72 17.66
CA THR A 91 0.45 -1.19 18.20
C THR A 91 -0.21 -0.03 18.94
N LEU A 92 -1.47 0.28 18.61
CA LEU A 92 -2.22 1.33 19.28
C LEU A 92 -2.92 0.82 20.54
N PRO A 93 -3.12 1.67 21.56
CA PRO A 93 -3.85 1.29 22.75
C PRO A 93 -5.30 0.91 22.40
N ASN A 94 -5.88 0.01 23.19
CA ASN A 94 -7.27 -0.41 23.07
C ASN A 94 -8.22 0.62 23.73
N VAL A 95 -8.16 1.86 23.23
CA VAL A 95 -9.09 2.94 23.58
C VAL A 95 -9.63 3.51 22.27
N PRO A 96 -10.84 4.10 22.25
CA PRO A 96 -11.38 4.72 21.04
C PRO A 96 -10.36 5.69 20.44
N LEU A 97 -10.02 5.55 19.15
CA LEU A 97 -9.12 6.45 18.44
C LEU A 97 -9.65 6.66 17.04
N ASN A 98 -9.80 7.91 16.62
CA ASN A 98 -10.30 8.24 15.29
C ASN A 98 -9.21 8.94 14.48
N PHE A 99 -8.52 8.19 13.61
CA PHE A 99 -7.55 8.79 12.69
C PHE A 99 -8.16 8.88 11.30
N THR A 100 -8.17 10.07 10.71
CA THR A 100 -8.52 10.22 9.30
C THR A 100 -7.43 9.60 8.41
N LEU A 101 -7.77 9.26 7.16
CA LEU A 101 -6.73 8.80 6.23
C LEU A 101 -5.64 9.85 5.99
N VAL A 102 -5.96 11.15 6.12
CA VAL A 102 -4.97 12.22 5.92
C VAL A 102 -3.95 12.20 7.04
N GLU A 103 -4.36 12.02 8.29
CA GLU A 103 -3.45 11.86 9.43
C GLU A 103 -2.51 10.69 9.24
N ILE A 104 -3.05 9.54 8.80
CA ILE A 104 -2.22 8.35 8.56
C ILE A 104 -1.22 8.63 7.43
N ILE A 105 -1.62 9.21 6.30
CA ILE A 105 -0.72 9.51 5.17
C ILE A 105 0.35 10.56 5.56
N VAL A 106 0.00 11.53 6.39
CA VAL A 106 0.86 12.68 6.69
C VAL A 106 1.75 12.42 7.89
N LEU A 107 1.21 11.93 9.00
CA LEU A 107 1.94 11.75 10.26
C LEU A 107 2.54 10.34 10.38
N LEU A 108 1.94 9.35 9.71
CA LEU A 108 2.35 7.94 9.76
C LEU A 108 2.58 7.36 8.34
N PRO A 109 3.40 8.02 7.50
CA PRO A 109 3.43 7.84 6.05
C PRO A 109 3.82 6.43 5.59
N ASN A 110 4.40 5.58 6.45
CA ASN A 110 4.70 4.19 6.12
C ASN A 110 3.57 3.20 6.43
N TRP A 111 2.52 3.62 7.16
CA TRP A 111 1.46 2.72 7.64
C TRP A 111 0.54 2.22 6.53
N PHE A 112 0.44 2.89 5.39
CA PHE A 112 -0.36 2.42 4.25
C PHE A 112 0.14 1.10 3.64
N LYS A 113 1.34 0.66 4.00
CA LYS A 113 1.91 -0.64 3.62
C LYS A 113 1.28 -1.79 4.40
N ASN A 114 0.67 -1.51 5.55
CA ASN A 114 -0.05 -2.51 6.34
C ASN A 114 -1.31 -2.96 5.60
N LYS A 115 -1.60 -4.28 5.65
CA LYS A 115 -2.72 -4.90 4.93
C LYS A 115 -4.07 -4.30 5.32
N ASN A 116 -4.32 -4.08 6.61
CA ASN A 116 -5.61 -3.56 7.10
C ASN A 116 -5.80 -2.09 6.71
N ILE A 117 -4.74 -1.28 6.78
CA ILE A 117 -4.77 0.13 6.34
C ILE A 117 -4.95 0.22 4.82
N ALA A 118 -4.21 -0.60 4.06
CA ALA A 118 -4.36 -0.68 2.61
C ALA A 118 -5.80 -1.09 2.23
N LEU A 119 -6.36 -2.09 2.90
CA LEU A 119 -7.74 -2.53 2.70
C LEU A 119 -8.74 -1.41 3.00
N ARG A 120 -8.60 -0.71 4.13
CA ARG A 120 -9.42 0.45 4.49
C ARG A 120 -9.39 1.53 3.42
N PHE A 121 -8.18 1.90 2.99
CA PHE A 121 -7.99 2.94 1.98
C PHE A 121 -8.58 2.56 0.63
N MET A 122 -8.34 1.33 0.16
CA MET A 122 -8.85 0.86 -1.12
C MET A 122 -10.37 0.70 -1.13
N SER A 123 -10.96 0.24 -0.02
CA SER A 123 -12.43 0.11 0.16
C SER A 123 -13.14 1.47 0.29
N ASN A 124 -12.37 2.54 0.52
CA ASN A 124 -12.81 3.93 0.49
C ASN A 124 -12.36 4.68 -0.78
N TYR A 125 -12.07 3.93 -1.85
CA TYR A 125 -11.74 4.44 -3.19
C TYR A 125 -10.47 5.31 -3.27
N LEU A 126 -9.58 5.24 -2.27
CA LEU A 126 -8.32 5.95 -2.35
C LEU A 126 -7.51 5.43 -3.55
N THR A 127 -7.00 6.36 -4.36
CA THR A 127 -6.08 6.04 -5.45
C THR A 127 -4.70 6.58 -5.14
N ALA A 128 -3.66 6.01 -5.75
CA ALA A 128 -2.30 6.51 -5.59
C ALA A 128 -2.15 8.00 -5.96
N ASN A 129 -2.93 8.48 -6.94
CA ASN A 129 -2.95 9.91 -7.31
C ASN A 129 -3.53 10.79 -6.21
N VAL A 130 -4.61 10.35 -5.56
CA VAL A 130 -5.23 11.08 -4.44
C VAL A 130 -4.33 11.03 -3.21
N HIS A 131 -3.78 9.84 -2.87
CA HIS A 131 -2.77 9.70 -1.81
C HIS A 131 -1.63 10.68 -2.04
N PHE A 132 -1.03 10.66 -3.23
CA PHE A 132 0.10 11.53 -3.57
C PHE A 132 -0.27 13.01 -3.47
N ALA A 133 -1.49 13.40 -3.87
CA ALA A 133 -1.95 14.79 -3.72
C ALA A 133 -2.11 15.21 -2.25
N ILE A 134 -2.56 14.32 -1.38
CA ILE A 134 -2.60 14.55 0.08
C ILE A 134 -1.17 14.73 0.61
N PHE A 135 -0.29 13.80 0.24
CA PHE A 135 1.11 13.80 0.66
C PHE A 135 1.83 15.10 0.24
N GLU A 136 1.71 15.51 -1.03
CA GLU A 136 2.33 16.73 -1.57
C GLU A 136 1.76 18.03 -0.96
N LYS A 137 0.48 18.03 -0.57
CA LYS A 137 -0.16 19.18 0.09
C LYS A 137 0.40 19.40 1.50
N HIS A 138 0.59 18.31 2.25
CA HIS A 138 0.85 18.35 3.68
C HIS A 138 2.31 18.10 4.08
N ARG A 139 3.14 17.54 3.19
CA ARG A 139 4.53 17.21 3.48
C ARG A 139 5.51 17.86 2.51
N GLU A 140 6.69 18.15 3.02
CA GLU A 140 7.80 18.62 2.19
C GLU A 140 8.30 17.48 1.32
N CYS A 141 8.20 17.68 0.01
CA CYS A 141 8.60 16.70 -0.98
C CYS A 141 9.72 17.29 -1.84
N HIS A 142 10.96 16.92 -1.57
CA HIS A 142 12.12 17.38 -2.34
C HIS A 142 12.36 16.50 -3.58
N PHE A 143 11.41 16.48 -4.53
CA PHE A 143 11.60 15.82 -5.81
C PHE A 143 12.46 16.70 -6.72
N LYS A 144 13.51 16.13 -7.31
CA LYS A 144 14.41 16.87 -8.23
C LYS A 144 13.72 17.19 -9.56
N ASP A 145 12.88 16.27 -10.03
CA ASP A 145 12.21 16.37 -11.32
C ASP A 145 10.85 15.64 -11.32
N ASN A 146 10.15 15.72 -12.45
CA ASN A 146 8.88 15.01 -12.65
C ASN A 146 9.04 13.48 -12.68
N TYR A 147 10.24 12.96 -13.00
CA TYR A 147 10.48 11.53 -13.05
C TYR A 147 10.47 10.92 -11.64
N GLU A 148 11.15 11.54 -10.68
CA GLU A 148 11.11 11.13 -9.27
C GLU A 148 9.70 11.20 -8.70
N ARG A 149 8.93 12.23 -9.08
CA ARG A 149 7.53 12.40 -8.70
C ARG A 149 6.65 11.23 -9.21
N GLU A 150 6.76 10.87 -10.49
CA GLU A 150 6.00 9.75 -11.06
C GLU A 150 6.47 8.40 -10.49
N LYS A 151 7.78 8.25 -10.24
CA LYS A 151 8.33 7.07 -9.56
C LYS A 151 7.72 6.91 -8.16
N ALA A 152 7.60 7.98 -7.38
CA ALA A 152 6.96 7.95 -6.06
C ALA A 152 5.49 7.50 -6.13
N LYS A 153 4.70 8.03 -7.07
CA LYS A 153 3.32 7.58 -7.32
C LYS A 153 3.25 6.09 -7.68
N LYS A 154 4.18 5.63 -8.53
CA LYS A 154 4.28 4.21 -8.90
C LYS A 154 4.59 3.35 -7.67
N THR A 155 5.53 3.77 -6.82
CA THR A 155 5.83 3.09 -5.55
C THR A 155 4.60 2.96 -4.66
N ILE A 156 3.84 4.05 -4.46
CA ILE A 156 2.57 3.98 -3.69
C ILE A 156 1.62 2.94 -4.29
N THR A 157 1.49 2.93 -5.61
CA THR A 157 0.61 1.97 -6.31
C THR A 157 1.09 0.52 -6.12
N ASP A 158 2.39 0.28 -6.21
CA ASP A 158 2.98 -1.06 -6.08
C ASP A 158 2.85 -1.59 -4.65
N GLU A 159 3.04 -0.74 -3.64
CA GLU A 159 2.85 -1.11 -2.23
C GLU A 159 1.38 -1.46 -1.92
N TYR A 160 0.40 -0.72 -2.45
CA TYR A 160 -1.01 -1.11 -2.32
C TYR A 160 -1.29 -2.48 -2.96
N ARG A 161 -0.76 -2.73 -4.16
CA ARG A 161 -0.92 -4.04 -4.82
C ARG A 161 -0.31 -5.16 -3.99
N LYS A 162 0.89 -4.93 -3.43
CA LYS A 162 1.60 -5.88 -2.59
C LYS A 162 0.80 -6.20 -1.33
N ALA A 163 0.38 -5.17 -0.59
CA ALA A 163 -0.43 -5.32 0.61
C ALA A 163 -1.72 -6.09 0.32
N MET A 164 -2.48 -5.68 -0.70
CA MET A 164 -3.76 -6.32 -1.04
C MET A 164 -3.60 -7.78 -1.49
N ARG A 165 -2.59 -8.11 -2.31
CA ARG A 165 -2.33 -9.49 -2.76
C ARG A 165 -1.80 -10.40 -1.65
N SER A 166 -1.21 -9.83 -0.62
CA SER A 166 -0.72 -10.58 0.54
C SER A 166 -1.80 -10.92 1.57
N HIS A 167 -3.03 -10.44 1.37
CA HIS A 167 -4.16 -10.78 2.20
C HIS A 167 -4.71 -12.17 1.80
N PRO A 168 -4.87 -13.13 2.73
CA PRO A 168 -5.25 -14.51 2.39
C PRO A 168 -6.52 -14.63 1.55
N GLN A 169 -7.52 -13.79 1.84
CA GLN A 169 -8.81 -13.75 1.15
C GLN A 169 -8.76 -13.13 -0.26
N ASN A 170 -7.61 -12.56 -0.67
CA ASN A 170 -7.45 -11.79 -1.90
C ASN A 170 -6.59 -12.51 -2.95
N ARG A 171 -6.71 -13.84 -3.06
CA ARG A 171 -6.02 -14.60 -4.12
C ARG A 171 -6.49 -14.10 -5.50
N GLY A 172 -5.53 -13.80 -6.39
CA GLY A 172 -5.83 -13.25 -7.71
C GLY A 172 -6.35 -11.80 -7.71
N TRP A 173 -6.18 -11.08 -6.60
CA TRP A 173 -6.64 -9.70 -6.49
C TRP A 173 -6.01 -8.80 -7.55
N THR A 174 -6.88 -8.00 -8.16
CA THR A 174 -6.52 -6.88 -9.01
C THR A 174 -7.34 -5.68 -8.59
N LYS A 175 -6.84 -4.47 -8.86
CA LYS A 175 -7.60 -3.25 -8.56
C LYS A 175 -8.99 -3.23 -9.19
N ALA A 176 -9.13 -3.78 -10.41
CA ALA A 176 -10.41 -3.85 -11.11
C ALA A 176 -11.38 -4.89 -10.52
N LYS A 177 -10.87 -5.90 -9.82
CA LYS A 177 -11.65 -6.94 -9.14
C LYS A 177 -11.79 -6.69 -7.64
N HIS A 178 -11.36 -5.53 -7.14
CA HIS A 178 -11.48 -5.23 -5.73
C HIS A 178 -12.95 -5.05 -5.39
N THR A 179 -13.43 -5.86 -4.45
CA THR A 179 -14.72 -5.71 -3.80
C THR A 179 -14.50 -5.30 -2.35
N GLU A 180 -15.37 -4.43 -1.86
CA GLU A 180 -15.41 -4.10 -0.43
C GLU A 180 -15.75 -5.39 0.35
N PRO A 181 -15.09 -5.64 1.49
CA PRO A 181 -15.45 -6.77 2.35
C PRO A 181 -16.93 -6.73 2.75
N LEU A 182 -17.53 -7.89 2.97
CA LEU A 182 -18.90 -7.97 3.47
C LEU A 182 -18.98 -7.28 4.85
N GLY A 183 -19.96 -6.39 5.02
CA GLY A 183 -20.11 -5.62 6.26
C GLY A 183 -19.17 -4.42 6.41
N TRP A 184 -18.42 -4.05 5.36
CA TRP A 184 -17.59 -2.85 5.36
C TRP A 184 -18.43 -1.59 5.60
N ASP A 185 -18.15 -0.86 6.70
CA ASP A 185 -18.74 0.45 6.95
C ASP A 185 -17.75 1.57 6.56
N PRO A 186 -18.04 2.34 5.50
CA PRO A 186 -17.16 3.41 5.06
C PRO A 186 -17.13 4.63 5.99
N LYS A 187 -17.98 4.68 7.02
CA LYS A 187 -18.01 5.76 8.00
C LYS A 187 -17.05 5.52 9.17
N LEU A 188 -16.61 4.28 9.38
CA LEU A 188 -15.69 3.94 10.46
C LEU A 188 -14.27 4.38 10.10
N ILE A 189 -13.72 5.27 10.94
CA ILE A 189 -12.32 5.71 10.88
C ILE A 189 -11.54 5.30 12.14
N GLY A 190 -12.13 4.42 12.94
CA GLY A 190 -11.57 3.88 14.18
C GLY A 190 -10.22 3.21 13.96
N MET A 191 -9.34 3.37 14.94
CA MET A 191 -7.97 2.85 15.01
C MET A 191 -7.65 2.26 16.39
N ASP A 192 -8.68 2.09 17.22
CA ASP A 192 -8.60 1.45 18.53
C ASP A 192 -8.02 0.03 18.40
N GLY A 193 -7.01 -0.26 19.23
CA GLY A 193 -6.39 -1.58 19.25
C GLY A 193 -5.72 -2.01 17.94
N PHE A 194 -5.40 -1.08 17.03
CA PHE A 194 -4.71 -1.41 15.79
C PHE A 194 -3.40 -2.16 16.06
N VAL A 195 -3.23 -3.32 15.41
CA VAL A 195 -2.01 -4.14 15.47
C VAL A 195 -1.41 -4.24 14.06
N PRO A 196 -0.16 -3.82 13.85
CA PRO A 196 0.47 -3.92 12.54
C PRO A 196 0.81 -5.36 12.17
N ASP A 197 0.95 -5.64 10.87
CA ASP A 197 1.23 -6.99 10.35
C ASP A 197 2.52 -7.56 10.92
N ASP A 198 3.55 -6.70 11.02
CA ASP A 198 4.86 -7.05 11.57
C ASP A 198 4.74 -7.54 13.02
N ALA A 199 3.79 -7.01 13.81
CA ALA A 199 3.58 -7.43 15.19
C ALA A 199 3.06 -8.87 15.37
N ARG A 200 2.67 -9.51 14.27
CA ARG A 200 2.24 -10.93 14.25
C ARG A 200 3.39 -11.89 13.94
N LEU A 201 4.58 -11.37 13.60
CA LEU A 201 5.75 -12.19 13.32
C LEU A 201 6.41 -12.64 14.64
N PRO A 202 6.91 -13.89 14.75
CA PRO A 202 7.55 -14.37 15.97
C PRO A 202 8.76 -13.55 16.42
N GLN A 203 9.47 -12.93 15.46
CA GLN A 203 10.67 -12.12 15.71
C GLN A 203 10.35 -10.63 15.92
N TYR A 204 9.07 -10.27 16.05
CA TYR A 204 8.70 -8.88 16.27
C TYR A 204 9.15 -8.40 17.63
N HIS A 205 9.88 -7.29 17.62
CA HIS A 205 10.22 -6.55 18.82
C HIS A 205 9.40 -5.27 18.84
N ARG A 206 8.68 -5.03 19.95
CA ARG A 206 7.95 -3.78 20.13
C ARG A 206 8.95 -2.63 20.04
N LEU A 207 8.67 -1.70 19.14
CA LEU A 207 9.51 -0.55 18.93
C LEU A 207 9.38 0.42 20.11
N PRO A 208 10.47 1.10 20.50
CA PRO A 208 10.40 2.13 21.51
C PRO A 208 9.47 3.26 21.06
N SER A 209 8.74 3.81 22.01
CA SER A 209 7.88 4.96 21.82
C SER A 209 8.64 6.13 21.19
N LEU A 210 7.95 6.90 20.36
CA LEU A 210 8.52 8.05 19.67
C LEU A 210 7.95 9.36 20.25
N PRO A 211 8.75 10.41 20.50
CA PRO A 211 8.19 11.73 20.81
C PRO A 211 7.13 12.17 19.80
N LEU A 212 5.95 12.57 20.25
CA LEU A 212 4.85 13.01 19.36
C LEU A 212 5.27 14.17 18.45
N ARG A 213 6.18 15.02 18.94
CA ARG A 213 6.77 16.14 18.19
C ARG A 213 7.54 15.66 16.95
N ASP A 214 8.14 14.48 17.01
CA ASP A 214 8.92 13.92 15.89
C ASP A 214 8.02 13.44 14.73
N LEU A 215 6.71 13.24 14.96
CA LEU A 215 5.75 13.02 13.87
C LEU A 215 5.68 14.23 12.91
N MET A 216 6.14 15.41 13.34
CA MET A 216 6.20 16.62 12.51
C MET A 216 7.42 16.70 11.59
N ILE A 217 8.39 15.78 11.71
CA ILE A 217 9.56 15.78 10.84
C ILE A 217 9.11 15.69 9.39
N GLY A 218 9.42 16.73 8.59
CA GLY A 218 9.05 16.85 7.17
C GLY A 218 7.57 17.11 6.88
N VAL A 219 6.78 17.46 7.89
CA VAL A 219 5.39 17.92 7.73
C VAL A 219 5.42 19.41 7.43
N LYS A 220 4.94 19.79 6.23
CA LYS A 220 4.82 21.18 5.79
C LYS A 220 3.61 21.87 6.41
N LYS A 221 2.49 21.14 6.45
CA LYS A 221 1.21 21.62 6.95
C LYS A 221 0.51 20.50 7.68
N LEU A 222 0.20 20.72 8.95
CA LEU A 222 -0.58 19.77 9.74
C LEU A 222 -1.99 19.61 9.13
N PRO A 223 -2.61 18.42 9.21
CA PRO A 223 -4.02 18.28 8.85
C PRO A 223 -4.90 19.24 9.67
N GLU A 224 -5.98 19.75 9.08
CA GLU A 224 -6.86 20.75 9.69
C GLU A 224 -8.32 20.46 9.31
N SER A 225 -9.26 20.92 10.15
CA SER A 225 -10.70 20.78 9.89
C SER A 225 -11.08 19.33 9.58
N THR A 226 -11.72 19.06 8.44
CA THR A 226 -12.17 17.72 8.04
C THR A 226 -11.04 16.73 7.76
N ASP A 227 -9.81 17.21 7.57
CA ASP A 227 -8.62 16.38 7.38
C ASP A 227 -8.00 15.97 8.72
N ALA A 228 -8.42 16.58 9.85
CA ALA A 228 -7.88 16.34 11.18
C ALA A 228 -8.76 15.40 12.01
N GLY A 229 -8.13 14.61 12.87
CA GLY A 229 -8.75 13.72 13.84
C GLY A 229 -7.96 13.73 15.15
N ASP A 230 -7.97 12.61 15.87
CA ASP A 230 -7.41 12.53 17.22
C ASP A 230 -5.88 12.68 17.22
N LEU A 231 -5.19 12.15 16.21
CA LEU A 231 -3.73 12.21 16.17
C LEU A 231 -3.21 13.64 16.01
N THR A 232 -3.88 14.44 15.18
CA THR A 232 -3.60 15.85 14.95
C THR A 232 -3.75 16.65 16.24
N ARG A 233 -4.84 16.41 17.00
CA ARG A 233 -5.07 17.06 18.29
C ARG A 233 -3.95 16.72 19.28
N CYS A 234 -3.55 15.45 19.35
CA CYS A 234 -2.45 15.02 20.21
C CYS A 234 -1.12 15.69 19.84
N VAL A 235 -0.81 15.77 18.55
CA VAL A 235 0.41 16.43 18.06
C VAL A 235 0.37 17.93 18.37
N GLN A 236 -0.76 18.61 18.13
CA GLN A 236 -0.92 20.04 18.46
C GLN A 236 -0.71 20.28 19.96
N PHE A 237 -1.32 19.45 20.81
CA PHE A 237 -1.14 19.53 22.25
C PHE A 237 0.33 19.38 22.65
N ALA A 238 1.00 18.34 22.15
CA ALA A 238 2.40 18.07 22.43
C ALA A 238 3.32 19.21 21.95
N LEU A 239 3.02 19.87 20.83
CA LEU A 239 3.79 21.02 20.33
C LEU A 239 3.69 22.26 21.23
N THR A 240 2.55 22.47 21.89
CA THR A 240 2.32 23.64 22.75
C THR A 240 2.89 23.53 24.16
N ARG A 241 3.38 22.35 24.57
CA ARG A 241 3.82 22.07 25.94
C ARG A 241 5.28 21.63 26.02
N PRO A 242 6.06 22.05 27.02
CA PRO A 242 7.47 21.67 27.14
C PRO A 242 7.66 20.17 27.44
N ASP A 243 6.63 19.50 27.96
CA ASP A 243 6.67 18.08 28.32
C ASP A 243 6.91 17.20 27.08
N ASN A 244 7.67 16.11 27.26
CA ASN A 244 7.91 15.15 26.18
C ASN A 244 6.84 14.05 26.19
N PHE A 245 5.83 14.20 25.33
CA PHE A 245 4.79 13.19 25.15
C PHE A 245 5.20 12.15 24.11
N MET A 246 4.90 10.88 24.39
CA MET A 246 5.34 9.73 23.62
C MET A 246 4.18 9.08 22.85
N PHE A 247 4.40 8.76 21.59
CA PHE A 247 3.52 8.00 20.73
C PHE A 247 3.90 6.52 20.73
N PRO A 248 2.91 5.60 20.83
CA PRO A 248 1.47 5.83 20.99
C PRO A 248 0.98 5.91 22.45
N GLU A 249 1.85 5.79 23.45
CA GLU A 249 1.50 5.55 24.86
C GLU A 249 0.73 6.69 25.52
N ASP A 250 1.07 7.96 25.21
CA ASP A 250 0.42 9.13 25.82
C ASP A 250 -0.85 9.57 25.08
N LEU A 251 -1.24 8.91 23.98
CA LEU A 251 -2.45 9.27 23.24
C LEU A 251 -3.71 9.30 24.13
N PRO A 252 -4.00 8.28 24.97
CA PRO A 252 -5.19 8.30 25.82
C PRO A 252 -5.15 9.48 26.80
N ARG A 253 -4.01 9.67 27.48
CA ARG A 253 -3.81 10.74 28.47
C ARG A 253 -4.02 12.13 27.87
N ILE A 254 -3.51 12.36 26.66
CA ILE A 254 -3.68 13.64 25.97
C ILE A 254 -5.15 13.84 25.58
N LEU A 255 -5.79 12.81 25.01
CA LEU A 255 -7.19 12.90 24.56
C LEU A 255 -8.17 13.06 25.74
N ASP A 256 -7.86 12.54 26.92
CA ASP A 256 -8.62 12.80 28.14
C ASP A 256 -8.55 14.29 28.56
N HIS A 257 -7.47 14.98 28.21
CA HIS A 257 -7.29 16.40 28.51
C HIS A 257 -7.86 17.32 27.41
N VAL A 258 -7.59 17.04 26.14
CA VAL A 258 -8.00 17.92 25.02
C VAL A 258 -9.35 17.55 24.42
N GLY A 259 -9.93 16.43 24.84
CA GLY A 259 -11.14 15.86 24.24
C GLY A 259 -10.87 15.17 22.89
N ARG A 260 -11.84 14.35 22.50
CA ARG A 260 -11.81 13.55 21.27
C ARG A 260 -12.45 14.29 20.10
N THR A 261 -12.10 13.86 18.89
CA THR A 261 -12.72 14.37 17.67
C THR A 261 -14.13 13.82 17.53
N GLU A 262 -15.09 14.72 17.31
CA GLU A 262 -16.44 14.33 16.91
C GLU A 262 -16.44 13.93 15.42
N VAL A 263 -16.66 12.63 15.16
CA VAL A 263 -16.60 12.09 13.80
C VAL A 263 -17.85 12.47 13.01
N MET A 264 -17.79 13.62 12.34
CA MET A 264 -18.73 14.00 11.29
C MET A 264 -18.52 13.20 9.99
N THR A 265 -19.54 13.18 9.12
CA THR A 265 -19.47 12.57 7.77
C THR A 265 -18.30 13.11 6.94
N ALA A 266 -17.92 14.37 7.14
CA ALA A 266 -16.82 14.99 6.42
C ALA A 266 -15.43 14.46 6.79
N HIS A 267 -15.27 13.85 7.98
CA HIS A 267 -14.03 13.19 8.40
C HIS A 267 -13.87 11.77 7.83
N THR A 268 -14.95 11.21 7.27
CA THR A 268 -14.91 9.84 6.72
C THR A 268 -14.00 9.77 5.50
N ASP A 269 -13.36 8.62 5.32
CA ASP A 269 -12.34 8.48 4.28
C ASP A 269 -12.90 8.77 2.87
N ARG A 270 -14.12 8.30 2.58
CA ARG A 270 -14.77 8.55 1.26
C ARG A 270 -15.01 10.03 1.02
N ALA A 271 -15.45 10.77 2.04
CA ALA A 271 -15.69 12.21 1.92
C ALA A 271 -14.39 12.96 1.60
N ILE A 272 -13.31 12.63 2.30
CA ILE A 272 -11.97 13.16 2.06
C ILE A 272 -11.50 12.83 0.64
N VAL A 273 -11.54 11.55 0.23
CA VAL A 273 -11.12 11.12 -1.11
C VAL A 273 -11.88 11.88 -2.20
N ARG A 274 -13.19 12.07 -2.02
CA ARG A 274 -14.03 12.85 -2.95
C ARG A 274 -13.60 14.32 -2.99
N ALA A 275 -13.34 14.93 -1.83
CA ALA A 275 -12.89 16.33 -1.75
C ALA A 275 -11.58 16.55 -2.50
N TYR A 276 -10.57 15.71 -2.26
CA TYR A 276 -9.28 15.79 -2.97
C TYR A 276 -9.42 15.50 -4.46
N THR A 277 -10.24 14.51 -4.85
CA THR A 277 -10.51 14.22 -6.27
C THR A 277 -11.12 15.43 -6.98
N ASN A 278 -12.08 16.10 -6.34
CA ASN A 278 -12.71 17.31 -6.88
C ASN A 278 -11.71 18.46 -6.98
N HIS A 279 -10.86 18.66 -5.96
CA HIS A 279 -9.81 19.68 -5.98
C HIS A 279 -8.83 19.45 -7.14
N MET A 280 -8.35 18.21 -7.32
CA MET A 280 -7.47 17.85 -8.44
C MET A 280 -8.13 18.08 -9.80
N ARG A 281 -9.42 17.75 -9.93
CA ARG A 281 -10.18 17.99 -11.17
C ARG A 281 -10.32 19.48 -11.49
N LYS A 282 -10.61 20.32 -10.48
CA LYS A 282 -10.68 21.78 -10.64
C LYS A 282 -9.33 22.36 -11.07
N GLY A 283 -8.24 21.92 -10.43
CA GLY A 283 -6.89 22.34 -10.80
C GLY A 283 -6.49 21.92 -12.22
N ALA A 284 -6.89 20.72 -12.66
CA ALA A 284 -6.66 20.27 -14.03
C ALA A 284 -7.50 21.06 -15.06
N ALA A 285 -8.75 21.41 -14.73
CA ALA A 285 -9.60 22.23 -15.58
C ALA A 285 -9.06 23.66 -15.73
N ALA A 286 -8.57 24.27 -14.64
CA ALA A 286 -7.99 25.61 -14.66
C ALA A 286 -6.67 25.70 -15.45
N LYS A 287 -5.91 24.59 -15.52
CA LYS A 287 -4.65 24.53 -16.28
C LYS A 287 -4.83 24.27 -17.77
N ARG A 288 -6.04 23.90 -18.23
CA ARG A 288 -6.27 23.76 -19.67
C ARG A 288 -6.19 25.16 -20.27
N PRO A 289 -5.18 25.45 -21.11
CA PRO A 289 -5.03 26.78 -21.69
C PRO A 289 -6.31 27.11 -22.47
N GLU A 290 -6.75 28.35 -22.39
CA GLU A 290 -7.91 28.87 -23.15
C GLU A 290 -7.76 28.57 -24.66
N ARG A 291 -6.53 28.45 -25.15
CA ARG A 291 -6.19 28.02 -26.51
C ARG A 291 -6.71 26.64 -26.92
N ASP A 292 -6.89 25.69 -26.00
CA ASP A 292 -7.52 24.40 -26.35
C ASP A 292 -9.00 24.59 -26.68
N TRP A 293 -9.66 25.61 -26.11
CA TRP A 293 -11.02 25.98 -26.50
C TRP A 293 -11.03 26.70 -27.84
N ASP A 294 -10.11 27.64 -28.06
CA ASP A 294 -9.98 28.30 -29.37
C ASP A 294 -9.66 27.31 -30.49
N GLU A 295 -8.81 26.31 -30.23
CA GLU A 295 -8.46 25.26 -31.20
C GLU A 295 -9.66 24.32 -31.42
N ALA A 296 -10.33 23.87 -30.35
CA ALA A 296 -11.54 23.06 -30.48
C ALA A 296 -12.67 23.82 -31.21
N GLU A 297 -12.82 25.10 -30.94
CA GLU A 297 -13.79 25.99 -31.59
C GLU A 297 -13.39 26.27 -33.03
N ARG A 298 -12.09 26.46 -33.33
CA ARG A 298 -11.58 26.59 -34.70
C ARG A 298 -11.83 25.31 -35.49
N VAL A 299 -11.50 24.14 -34.95
CA VAL A 299 -11.79 22.84 -35.58
C VAL A 299 -13.29 22.66 -35.80
N THR A 300 -14.13 23.06 -34.84
CA THR A 300 -15.59 23.01 -34.98
C THR A 300 -16.10 23.99 -36.04
N ARG A 301 -15.53 25.20 -36.11
CA ARG A 301 -15.87 26.23 -37.10
C ARG A 301 -15.46 25.81 -38.50
N GLU A 302 -14.24 25.31 -38.68
CA GLU A 302 -13.75 24.77 -39.95
C GLU A 302 -14.60 23.57 -40.43
N ALA A 303 -15.02 22.69 -39.52
CA ALA A 303 -15.91 21.58 -39.86
C ALA A 303 -17.29 22.07 -40.34
N ARG A 304 -17.86 23.09 -39.67
CA ARG A 304 -19.13 23.70 -40.08
C ARG A 304 -19.01 24.43 -41.41
N GLU A 305 -17.92 25.14 -41.63
CA GLU A 305 -17.67 25.90 -42.86
C GLU A 305 -17.48 24.97 -44.06
N LYS A 306 -16.73 23.87 -43.90
CA LYS A 306 -16.62 22.82 -44.92
C LYS A 306 -17.97 22.18 -45.26
N THR A 307 -18.83 21.98 -44.27
CA THR A 307 -20.20 21.46 -44.48
C THR A 307 -21.07 22.47 -45.26
N ARG A 308 -20.94 23.77 -44.95
CA ARG A 308 -21.70 24.83 -45.65
C ARG A 308 -21.24 25.05 -47.09
N ALA A 309 -19.95 24.86 -47.37
CA ALA A 309 -19.39 25.03 -48.71
C ALA A 309 -19.77 23.91 -49.69
N GLY A 310 -20.60 22.93 -49.29
CA GLY A 310 -21.00 21.81 -50.14
C GLY A 310 -19.83 20.90 -50.54
N ILE A 311 -18.68 21.03 -49.85
CA ILE A 311 -17.54 20.15 -50.07
C ILE A 311 -17.97 18.76 -49.57
N PRO A 312 -18.03 17.74 -50.45
CA PRO A 312 -18.39 16.39 -50.04
C PRO A 312 -17.45 15.98 -48.93
N GLN A 313 -17.98 15.80 -47.72
CA GLN A 313 -17.19 15.29 -46.61
C GLN A 313 -16.58 13.97 -47.10
N PRO A 314 -15.23 13.81 -47.09
CA PRO A 314 -14.62 12.57 -47.53
C PRO A 314 -15.34 11.46 -46.80
N GLN A 315 -15.93 10.51 -47.54
CA GLN A 315 -16.75 9.44 -46.99
C GLN A 315 -15.91 8.65 -45.99
N ALA A 316 -15.89 9.16 -44.76
CA ALA A 316 -15.11 8.63 -43.68
C ALA A 316 -15.86 7.37 -43.30
N ASN A 317 -15.26 6.26 -43.69
CA ASN A 317 -15.74 4.91 -43.47
C ASN A 317 -16.37 4.85 -42.05
N PRO A 318 -17.70 4.71 -41.92
CA PRO A 318 -18.41 4.97 -40.66
C PRO A 318 -17.95 4.08 -39.50
N SER A 319 -17.24 2.99 -39.80
CA SER A 319 -16.61 2.10 -38.82
C SER A 319 -15.41 2.74 -38.07
N LYS A 320 -14.66 3.64 -38.70
CA LYS A 320 -13.51 4.32 -38.05
C LYS A 320 -13.93 5.53 -37.22
N LEU A 321 -14.93 6.30 -37.67
CA LEU A 321 -15.44 7.44 -36.91
C LEU A 321 -16.27 7.03 -35.69
N GLN A 322 -17.06 5.93 -35.77
CA GLN A 322 -17.74 5.40 -34.57
C GLN A 322 -16.75 4.95 -33.50
N THR A 323 -15.59 4.42 -33.87
CA THR A 323 -14.56 3.98 -32.91
C THR A 323 -13.87 5.19 -32.26
N GLN A 324 -13.55 6.24 -33.02
CA GLN A 324 -12.89 7.44 -32.50
C GLN A 324 -13.82 8.32 -31.66
N VAL A 325 -15.09 8.48 -32.06
CA VAL A 325 -16.10 9.20 -31.27
C VAL A 325 -16.51 8.39 -30.03
N ARG A 326 -16.58 7.04 -30.09
CA ARG A 326 -16.76 6.21 -28.89
C ARG A 326 -15.60 6.37 -27.90
N HIS A 327 -14.35 6.47 -28.35
CA HIS A 327 -13.21 6.69 -27.44
C HIS A 327 -13.18 8.10 -26.82
N MET A 328 -13.69 9.13 -27.51
CA MET A 328 -13.77 10.49 -26.94
C MET A 328 -15.02 10.70 -26.07
N VAL A 329 -16.14 10.03 -26.34
CA VAL A 329 -17.37 10.12 -25.55
C VAL A 329 -17.36 9.17 -24.35
N ALA A 330 -16.71 7.99 -24.44
CA ALA A 330 -16.58 7.07 -23.29
C ALA A 330 -15.71 7.63 -22.14
N ASN A 331 -14.91 8.67 -22.38
CA ASN A 331 -14.18 9.39 -21.34
C ASN A 331 -14.95 10.60 -20.75
N LYS A 332 -16.19 10.83 -21.19
CA LYS A 332 -17.13 11.74 -20.52
C LYS A 332 -18.25 10.92 -19.88
N VAL A 333 -18.13 10.76 -18.57
CA VAL A 333 -19.23 10.56 -17.59
C VAL A 333 -19.84 9.14 -17.50
N PRO A 334 -19.66 8.41 -16.39
CA PRO A 334 -20.67 7.46 -15.93
C PRO A 334 -21.77 8.26 -15.22
N GLN A 335 -22.87 8.49 -15.93
CA GLN A 335 -24.14 8.90 -15.32
C GLN A 335 -24.92 7.62 -15.03
N HIS A 336 -24.88 7.18 -13.76
CA HIS A 336 -25.99 6.41 -13.22
C HIS A 336 -27.15 7.39 -13.04
N SER A 337 -28.02 7.50 -14.03
CA SER A 337 -29.34 8.09 -13.87
C SER A 337 -30.27 7.00 -13.32
N THR A 338 -30.43 6.98 -12.00
CA THR A 338 -31.61 6.40 -11.37
C THR A 338 -32.84 7.23 -11.75
N PRO A 339 -33.98 6.59 -12.08
CA PRO A 339 -35.23 7.33 -12.28
C PRO A 339 -35.67 8.00 -10.96
N PRO A 340 -36.38 9.13 -11.03
CA PRO A 340 -36.86 9.81 -9.83
C PRO A 340 -37.88 8.90 -9.09
N PRO A 341 -37.81 8.82 -7.76
CA PRO A 341 -38.85 8.13 -7.00
C PRO A 341 -40.19 8.88 -7.14
N PRO A 342 -41.33 8.16 -7.18
CA PRO A 342 -42.63 8.80 -7.13
C PRO A 342 -42.78 9.59 -5.84
N ALA A 343 -43.38 10.78 -5.94
CA ALA A 343 -43.75 11.62 -4.81
C ALA A 343 -44.60 10.80 -3.83
N MET A 344 -44.02 10.47 -2.67
CA MET A 344 -44.75 9.88 -1.55
C MET A 344 -44.85 10.90 -0.41
N MET A 345 -46.02 10.81 0.21
CA MET A 345 -46.60 11.70 1.20
C MET A 345 -45.69 11.91 2.42
N THR A 346 -45.85 13.09 3.01
CA THR A 346 -45.37 13.47 4.35
C THR A 346 -45.71 12.41 5.40
N PRO A 347 -44.73 11.87 6.16
CA PRO A 347 -44.99 11.15 7.39
C PRO A 347 -44.89 12.08 8.62
N PRO A 348 -45.58 11.74 9.72
CA PRO A 348 -45.68 12.57 10.91
C PRO A 348 -44.39 12.58 11.72
N SER A 349 -44.12 13.72 12.36
CA SER A 349 -43.09 13.93 13.37
C SER A 349 -43.28 13.00 14.58
N VAL A 350 -42.28 12.16 14.86
CA VAL A 350 -42.15 11.43 16.13
C VAL A 350 -40.75 11.75 16.72
N PRO A 351 -40.62 11.98 18.04
CA PRO A 351 -39.33 12.28 18.66
C PRO A 351 -38.50 11.00 18.81
N THR A 352 -37.23 11.05 18.43
CA THR A 352 -36.30 9.93 18.60
C THR A 352 -35.44 10.17 19.85
N ASP A 353 -35.80 9.50 20.94
CA ASP A 353 -34.87 9.23 22.04
C ASP A 353 -33.83 8.19 21.57
N TYR A 354 -32.56 8.55 21.67
CA TYR A 354 -31.44 7.69 21.31
C TYR A 354 -31.11 6.78 22.49
N GLN A 355 -31.35 5.47 22.35
CA GLN A 355 -30.85 4.44 23.26
C GLN A 355 -29.54 3.83 22.71
N PRO A 356 -28.45 3.75 23.50
CA PRO A 356 -27.22 3.07 23.08
C PRO A 356 -27.44 1.55 22.97
N GLN A 357 -26.85 0.94 21.94
CA GLN A 357 -26.90 -0.51 21.73
C GLN A 357 -26.12 -1.28 22.81
N PRO A 358 -26.63 -2.43 23.30
CA PRO A 358 -25.89 -3.30 24.19
C PRO A 358 -24.83 -4.12 23.43
N ALA A 359 -23.76 -4.43 24.16
CA ALA A 359 -22.57 -5.14 23.73
C ALA A 359 -22.82 -6.61 23.30
N ALA A 360 -21.86 -7.09 22.51
CA ALA A 360 -21.44 -8.48 22.33
C ALA A 360 -22.52 -9.56 22.16
N VAL A 361 -22.62 -10.09 20.94
CA VAL A 361 -23.27 -11.38 20.69
C VAL A 361 -22.42 -12.46 21.39
N ASN A 362 -22.91 -12.98 22.50
CA ASN A 362 -22.34 -14.16 23.15
C ASN A 362 -22.56 -15.38 22.25
N PHE A 363 -21.54 -15.77 21.50
CA PHE A 363 -21.51 -17.09 20.88
C PHE A 363 -21.31 -18.13 21.98
N SER A 364 -22.09 -19.21 21.93
CA SER A 364 -21.88 -20.34 22.84
C SER A 364 -20.55 -21.03 22.49
N ASP A 365 -19.83 -21.54 23.49
CA ASP A 365 -18.52 -22.23 23.31
C ASP A 365 -18.58 -23.35 22.25
N GLY A 366 -19.76 -23.98 22.07
CA GLY A 366 -19.97 -25.02 21.05
C GLY A 366 -19.99 -24.53 19.60
N GLU A 367 -20.44 -23.30 19.32
CA GLU A 367 -20.49 -22.76 17.95
C GLU A 367 -19.11 -22.33 17.46
N LEU A 368 -18.29 -21.76 18.35
CA LEU A 368 -16.91 -21.38 18.03
C LEU A 368 -16.07 -22.62 17.71
N GLU A 369 -16.26 -23.72 18.44
CA GLU A 369 -15.51 -24.95 18.23
C GLU A 369 -15.96 -25.72 16.98
N ALA A 370 -17.25 -25.69 16.63
CA ALA A 370 -17.74 -26.23 15.37
C ALA A 370 -17.18 -25.46 14.15
N MET A 371 -17.09 -24.13 14.26
CA MET A 371 -16.52 -23.29 13.22
C MET A 371 -15.00 -23.53 13.06
N LEU A 372 -14.27 -23.69 14.17
CA LEU A 372 -12.83 -24.02 14.14
C LEU A 372 -12.55 -25.40 13.53
N ARG A 373 -13.40 -26.40 13.77
CA ARG A 373 -13.23 -27.75 13.18
C ARG A 373 -13.40 -27.77 11.67
N SER A 374 -14.25 -26.91 11.10
CA SER A 374 -14.38 -26.80 9.63
C SER A 374 -13.14 -26.23 8.95
N TYR A 375 -12.30 -25.47 9.66
CA TYR A 375 -11.07 -24.91 9.09
C TYR A 375 -9.87 -25.89 9.10
N VAL A 376 -9.94 -26.98 9.88
CA VAL A 376 -8.83 -27.94 10.03
C VAL A 376 -8.86 -29.04 8.96
N GLN A 377 -9.98 -29.25 8.27
CA GLN A 377 -10.12 -30.36 7.31
C GLN A 377 -9.78 -30.05 5.83
N GLU A 378 -9.51 -28.80 5.46
CA GLU A 378 -9.26 -28.41 4.05
C GLU A 378 -7.81 -27.99 3.73
N GLY A 379 -6.83 -28.51 4.46
CA GLY A 379 -5.42 -28.10 4.33
C GLY A 379 -4.41 -29.23 4.22
N ASP A 380 -4.65 -30.23 3.37
CA ASP A 380 -3.65 -31.26 3.04
C ASP A 380 -3.09 -31.00 1.63
N GLU A 381 -2.37 -29.88 1.47
CA GLU A 381 -1.45 -29.67 0.35
C GLU A 381 -0.02 -29.79 0.87
N MET A 382 0.68 -30.80 0.34
CA MET A 382 2.08 -31.16 0.63
C MET A 382 3.01 -29.94 0.70
N PRO A 383 3.85 -29.81 1.75
CA PRO A 383 4.84 -28.73 1.82
C PRO A 383 5.86 -28.89 0.68
N THR A 384 5.98 -27.87 -0.16
CA THR A 384 7.13 -27.70 -1.04
C THR A 384 8.41 -27.76 -0.20
N PRO A 385 9.44 -28.52 -0.62
CA PRO A 385 10.68 -28.64 0.13
C PRO A 385 11.30 -27.25 0.33
N PRO A 386 11.85 -26.95 1.53
CA PRO A 386 12.48 -25.67 1.80
C PRO A 386 13.55 -25.40 0.76
N ALA A 387 13.61 -24.16 0.27
CA ALA A 387 14.67 -23.67 -0.59
C ALA A 387 16.01 -24.12 -0.02
N SER A 388 16.82 -24.79 -0.85
CA SER A 388 18.14 -25.32 -0.49
C SER A 388 18.90 -24.31 0.35
N LEU A 389 19.37 -24.73 1.52
CA LEU A 389 20.23 -23.94 2.40
C LEU A 389 21.34 -23.29 1.55
N PRO A 390 21.65 -21.99 1.76
CA PRO A 390 22.76 -21.36 1.07
C PRO A 390 24.03 -22.19 1.30
N PRO A 391 24.89 -22.33 0.27
CA PRO A 391 26.11 -23.11 0.40
C PRO A 391 26.95 -22.56 1.55
N ALA A 392 27.37 -23.45 2.46
CA ALA A 392 28.22 -23.09 3.58
C ALA A 392 29.49 -22.37 3.09
N TYR A 393 29.88 -21.29 3.77
CA TYR A 393 31.11 -20.58 3.43
C TYR A 393 32.34 -21.48 3.58
N HIS A 394 33.30 -21.31 2.69
CA HIS A 394 34.59 -21.96 2.82
C HIS A 394 35.30 -21.46 4.10
N PRO A 395 35.92 -22.34 4.93
CA PRO A 395 36.56 -21.94 6.19
C PRO A 395 37.60 -20.82 6.05
N ARG A 396 38.33 -20.82 4.92
CA ARG A 396 39.34 -19.81 4.56
C ARG A 396 38.79 -18.57 3.83
N ARG A 397 37.47 -18.37 3.80
CA ARG A 397 36.90 -17.14 3.27
C ARG A 397 37.11 -16.01 4.27
N LEU A 398 37.49 -14.83 3.77
CA LEU A 398 37.65 -13.66 4.61
C LEU A 398 36.30 -13.18 5.15
N LEU A 399 36.22 -12.98 6.47
CA LEU A 399 35.00 -12.53 7.14
C LEU A 399 34.53 -11.16 6.67
N ARG A 400 35.46 -10.27 6.28
CA ARG A 400 35.10 -8.96 5.69
C ARG A 400 34.37 -9.06 4.35
N GLU A 401 34.44 -10.21 3.67
CA GLU A 401 33.78 -10.49 2.38
C GLU A 401 32.47 -11.29 2.55
N CYS A 402 32.08 -11.59 3.78
CA CYS A 402 30.79 -12.21 4.11
C CYS A 402 29.68 -11.14 4.04
N ILE A 403 28.60 -11.46 3.33
CA ILE A 403 27.49 -10.51 3.14
C ILE A 403 26.72 -10.26 4.43
N GLU A 404 26.80 -11.20 5.37
CA GLU A 404 26.23 -11.16 6.71
C GLU A 404 26.74 -9.96 7.51
N GLY A 405 27.99 -9.53 7.28
CA GLY A 405 28.56 -8.32 7.90
C GLY A 405 27.80 -7.05 7.53
N HIS A 406 27.15 -7.03 6.35
CA HIS A 406 26.33 -5.91 5.89
C HIS A 406 24.87 -5.99 6.34
N VAL A 407 24.46 -7.11 6.97
CA VAL A 407 23.12 -7.29 7.52
C VAL A 407 23.17 -6.90 9.00
N ALA A 408 22.97 -5.62 9.30
CA ALA A 408 23.12 -5.04 10.65
C ALA A 408 22.38 -5.79 11.78
N PHE A 409 21.33 -6.54 11.44
CA PHE A 409 20.45 -7.23 12.38
C PHE A 409 20.57 -8.76 12.33
N ASP A 410 21.44 -9.28 11.47
CA ASP A 410 21.85 -10.66 11.60
C ASP A 410 22.69 -10.76 12.88
N GLY A 411 22.09 -11.37 13.92
CA GLY A 411 22.72 -11.63 15.21
C GLY A 411 23.53 -12.92 15.23
N SER A 412 23.63 -13.63 14.09
CA SER A 412 24.41 -14.85 14.01
C SER A 412 25.87 -14.61 14.38
N PRO A 413 26.56 -15.62 14.93
CA PRO A 413 28.00 -15.56 15.17
C PRO A 413 28.80 -15.09 13.95
N LEU A 414 28.41 -15.55 12.76
CA LEU A 414 29.06 -15.19 11.50
C LEU A 414 28.89 -13.69 11.20
N ALA A 415 27.68 -13.14 11.34
CA ALA A 415 27.42 -11.73 11.11
C ALA A 415 28.13 -10.81 12.12
N ARG A 416 28.15 -11.19 13.41
CA ARG A 416 28.89 -10.46 14.45
C ARG A 416 30.39 -10.44 14.16
N ALA A 417 30.97 -11.59 13.83
CA ALA A 417 32.39 -11.71 13.46
C ALA A 417 32.73 -10.97 12.16
N ALA A 418 31.85 -11.02 11.16
CA ALA A 418 32.00 -10.29 9.90
C ALA A 418 31.97 -8.77 10.12
N ARG A 419 31.06 -8.26 10.96
CA ARG A 419 31.03 -6.83 11.34
C ARG A 419 32.29 -6.39 12.07
N PHE A 420 32.80 -7.21 12.99
CA PHE A 420 34.07 -6.94 13.66
C PHE A 420 35.22 -6.84 12.64
N ALA A 421 35.34 -7.81 11.73
CA ALA A 421 36.37 -7.81 10.69
C ALA A 421 36.26 -6.65 9.67
N GLN A 422 35.11 -5.97 9.60
CA GLN A 422 34.87 -4.81 8.73
C GLN A 422 35.16 -3.46 9.41
N GLN A 423 35.57 -3.44 10.68
CA GLN A 423 35.96 -2.20 11.35
C GLN A 423 37.30 -1.67 10.78
N PRO A 424 37.49 -0.33 10.69
CA PRO A 424 38.69 0.25 10.07
C PRO A 424 40.01 -0.17 10.71
N ASP A 425 40.02 -0.37 12.03
CA ASP A 425 41.17 -0.84 12.81
C ASP A 425 41.50 -2.33 12.56
N GLN A 426 40.54 -3.10 12.02
CA GLN A 426 40.69 -4.52 11.73
C GLN A 426 41.16 -4.81 10.28
N PHE A 427 41.29 -3.79 9.42
CA PHE A 427 41.64 -4.00 8.01
C PHE A 427 43.02 -4.63 7.79
N GLY A 428 43.96 -4.44 8.73
CA GLY A 428 45.28 -5.07 8.70
C GLY A 428 45.28 -6.55 9.07
N THR A 429 44.19 -7.07 9.63
CA THR A 429 44.11 -8.44 10.16
C THR A 429 43.26 -9.31 9.25
N ALA A 430 43.79 -10.46 8.81
CA ALA A 430 43.08 -11.41 7.98
C ALA A 430 42.21 -12.34 8.84
N TRP A 431 40.97 -11.93 9.09
CA TRP A 431 39.97 -12.74 9.78
C TRP A 431 39.24 -13.67 8.79
N TYR A 432 39.23 -14.98 9.09
CA TYR A 432 38.60 -16.01 8.28
C TYR A 432 37.35 -16.60 8.96
N VAL A 433 36.47 -17.24 8.20
CA VAL A 433 35.24 -17.87 8.72
C VAL A 433 35.53 -18.90 9.81
N GLU A 434 36.66 -19.62 9.74
CA GLU A 434 37.09 -20.52 10.82
C GLU A 434 37.43 -19.81 12.15
N ASN A 435 37.68 -18.49 12.13
CA ASN A 435 37.96 -17.71 13.33
C ASN A 435 36.70 -17.25 14.08
N VAL A 436 35.49 -17.51 13.55
CA VAL A 436 34.22 -17.09 14.17
C VAL A 436 34.11 -17.52 15.64
N PRO A 437 34.36 -18.78 16.05
CA PRO A 437 34.23 -19.19 17.44
C PRO A 437 35.14 -18.40 18.40
N MET A 438 36.37 -18.12 17.97
CA MET A 438 37.34 -17.35 18.76
C MET A 438 36.93 -15.88 18.88
N LEU A 439 36.49 -15.27 17.77
CA LEU A 439 36.00 -13.88 17.78
C LEU A 439 34.78 -13.73 18.67
N MET A 440 33.90 -14.74 18.73
CA MET A 440 32.74 -14.68 19.62
C MET A 440 33.13 -14.64 21.09
N GLN A 441 34.10 -15.47 21.51
CA GLN A 441 34.61 -15.45 22.88
C GLN A 441 35.21 -14.08 23.25
N LEU A 442 35.96 -13.46 22.33
CA LEU A 442 36.54 -12.13 22.53
C LEU A 442 35.47 -11.04 22.65
N LEU A 443 34.48 -11.04 21.75
CA LEU A 443 33.41 -10.05 21.71
C LEU A 443 32.50 -10.16 22.95
N ASP A 444 32.17 -11.37 23.38
CA ASP A 444 31.34 -11.59 24.57
C ASP A 444 32.10 -11.18 25.84
N SER A 445 33.41 -11.45 25.92
CA SER A 445 34.25 -11.01 27.06
C SER A 445 34.38 -9.48 27.15
N ALA A 446 34.48 -8.78 26.01
CA ALA A 446 34.60 -7.32 25.98
C ALA A 446 33.33 -6.62 26.46
N SER A 447 32.15 -7.18 26.20
CA SER A 447 30.87 -6.58 26.59
C SER A 447 30.67 -6.47 28.12
N HIS A 448 31.39 -7.29 28.90
CA HIS A 448 31.36 -7.22 30.36
C HIS A 448 32.24 -6.10 30.95
N LEU A 449 33.22 -5.59 30.20
CA LEU A 449 34.11 -4.52 30.66
C LEU A 449 33.46 -3.13 30.54
N GLU A 450 32.60 -2.92 29.54
CA GLU A 450 31.90 -1.64 29.34
C GLU A 450 30.73 -1.42 30.32
N ALA A 451 30.20 -2.48 30.94
CA ALA A 451 29.11 -2.37 31.92
C ALA A 451 29.59 -2.07 33.36
N GLY A 452 30.91 -2.05 33.59
CA GLY A 452 31.54 -1.81 34.90
C GLY A 452 32.23 -0.44 35.03
N LEU A 453 32.15 0.40 34.00
CA LEU A 453 32.55 1.82 33.99
C LEU A 453 31.28 2.67 33.98
#